data_AF-A0A7J3XUB4-F1
#
_entry.id   AF-A0A7J3XUB4-F1
#
_cell.length_a   1.000
_cell.length_b   1.000
_cell.length_c   1.000
_cell.angle_alpha   90.00
_cell.angle_beta   90.00
_cell.angle_gamma   90.00
#
_symmetry.space_group_name_H-M   'P 1'
#
loop_
_entity.id
_entity.type
_entity.pdbx_description
1 polymer ?
#
loop_
_entity_poly.entity_id
_entity_poly.type
_entity_poly.pdbx_seq_one_letter_code
_entity_poly.pdbx_strand_id
1 'polypeptide(L)'
;MRLSRLKRLKGVLEVLVDEEDLYVYSHEKLLRPKVRRKPSAVVKVRPEASGRVVERLVKLGLNPALRGGAWSEGAVVVDAFIPPDLQDLDLRAEEVEVRLRRAGARVAEEALKLGPGSTLRRAAAALEALTKSRQAGVCDECEVCSGYCTVAPFFNYVETWTSKGRLLLIRGLESGELQATPKLADVVYTCTLCGACFIRCLQGGLLGLETFRAIMAARRELAERGLAPQASRAMASNIASTGNPFAAPSDVRSAWLEEVEGVKVGKPAEALLWVGCTTSVRLPEAVKACVELLKLGGLDFAVLGPEEGCCGDPLILSGMWREAGEAASKALEAVKRGGYELLVTPCAGCYHSFAIHYPELLGVELPCEVLHLSQALERMIEAGGLQLGRLEARVAYHDPCELGRLSGVYE
;
A
#
# COMPACT_ATOMS: atom_id res chain seq x y z
N MET A 1 -22.39 9.26 29.28
CA MET A 1 -23.64 9.94 28.89
C MET A 1 -23.49 11.39 28.37
N ARG A 2 -22.40 12.14 28.65
CA ARG A 2 -22.23 13.53 28.17
C ARG A 2 -21.63 13.67 26.76
N LEU A 3 -20.73 12.78 26.34
CA LEU A 3 -19.99 12.90 25.07
C LEU A 3 -20.83 12.64 23.82
N SER A 4 -21.81 11.73 23.87
CA SER A 4 -22.69 11.43 22.72
C SER A 4 -23.57 12.63 22.32
N ARG A 5 -23.83 13.57 23.23
CA ARG A 5 -24.54 14.82 22.93
C ARG A 5 -23.68 15.81 22.15
N LEU A 6 -22.35 15.67 22.17
CA LEU A 6 -21.44 16.54 21.42
C LEU A 6 -21.58 16.37 19.91
N LYS A 7 -21.96 15.17 19.43
CA LYS A 7 -22.25 14.91 18.01
C LYS A 7 -23.35 15.81 17.44
N ARG A 8 -24.22 16.38 18.28
CA ARG A 8 -25.31 17.27 17.86
C ARG A 8 -24.89 18.74 17.75
N LEU A 9 -23.66 19.09 18.14
CA LEU A 9 -23.17 20.46 18.06
C LEU A 9 -22.81 20.81 16.61
N LYS A 10 -23.29 21.96 16.13
CA LYS A 10 -22.98 22.44 14.79
C LYS A 10 -21.47 22.55 14.58
N GLY A 11 -20.95 21.88 13.55
CA GLY A 11 -19.54 21.89 13.18
C GLY A 11 -18.68 20.79 13.82
N VAL A 12 -19.26 19.96 14.70
CA VAL A 12 -18.64 18.69 15.11
C VAL A 12 -18.84 17.67 14.00
N LEU A 13 -17.74 17.04 13.56
CA LEU A 13 -17.71 16.01 12.54
C LEU A 13 -17.72 14.62 13.18
N GLU A 14 -16.83 14.39 14.15
CA GLU A 14 -16.71 13.11 14.85
C GLU A 14 -16.46 13.31 16.35
N VAL A 15 -16.87 12.32 17.14
CA VAL A 15 -16.53 12.20 18.56
C VAL A 15 -15.95 10.81 18.76
N LEU A 16 -14.66 10.77 19.06
CA LEU A 16 -13.82 9.60 19.14
C LEU A 16 -13.55 9.26 20.61
N VAL A 17 -13.81 8.02 20.99
CA VAL A 17 -13.67 7.54 22.37
C VAL A 17 -13.04 6.15 22.45
N ASP A 18 -12.81 5.50 21.31
CA ASP A 18 -12.24 4.16 21.29
C ASP A 18 -10.74 4.23 21.58
N GLU A 19 -10.21 3.16 22.16
CA GLU A 19 -8.83 3.11 22.64
C GLU A 19 -7.80 3.43 21.55
N GLU A 20 -8.03 2.97 20.33
CA GLU A 20 -7.18 3.20 19.17
C GLU A 20 -7.08 4.69 18.82
N ASP A 21 -8.20 5.42 18.85
CA ASP A 21 -8.19 6.86 18.60
C ASP A 21 -7.40 7.56 19.72
N LEU A 22 -7.76 7.29 20.98
CA LEU A 22 -7.11 7.93 22.12
C LEU A 22 -5.61 7.63 22.14
N TYR A 23 -5.20 6.44 21.69
CA TYR A 23 -3.79 6.07 21.52
C TYR A 23 -3.10 6.92 20.44
N VAL A 24 -3.70 7.07 19.26
CA VAL A 24 -3.12 7.87 18.17
C VAL A 24 -2.90 9.31 18.61
N TYR A 25 -3.89 9.94 19.23
CA TYR A 25 -3.77 11.35 19.64
C TYR A 25 -2.84 11.53 20.84
N SER A 26 -2.69 10.54 21.72
CA SER A 26 -1.68 10.59 22.80
C SER A 26 -0.24 10.36 22.32
N HIS A 27 -0.06 9.84 21.10
CA HIS A 27 1.26 9.53 20.52
C HIS A 27 1.51 10.26 19.20
N GLU A 28 0.84 11.40 18.98
CA GLU A 28 0.87 12.14 17.71
C GLU A 28 2.29 12.47 17.23
N LYS A 29 3.29 12.57 18.11
CA LYS A 29 4.68 12.78 17.71
C LYS A 29 5.37 11.43 17.49
N LEU A 30 5.47 11.03 16.22
CA LEU A 30 5.94 9.70 15.80
C LEU A 30 7.32 9.33 16.36
N LEU A 31 8.24 10.29 16.39
CA LEU A 31 9.65 10.09 16.75
C LEU A 31 10.03 10.62 18.15
N ARG A 32 9.11 11.24 18.91
CA ARG A 32 9.43 11.75 20.25
C ARG A 32 9.28 10.69 21.34
N PRO A 33 10.14 10.73 22.37
CA PRO A 33 9.97 9.89 23.55
C PRO A 33 8.64 10.18 24.25
N LYS A 34 8.06 9.10 24.80
CA LYS A 34 6.72 9.00 25.40
C LYS A 34 6.40 10.16 26.36
N VAL A 35 5.49 11.04 25.97
CA VAL A 35 4.72 11.87 26.91
C VAL A 35 3.29 11.32 26.91
N ARG A 36 3.04 10.33 27.77
CA ARG A 36 1.74 9.66 27.89
C ARG A 36 0.75 10.59 28.57
N ARG A 37 -0.07 11.27 27.77
CA ARG A 37 -1.27 11.95 28.25
C ARG A 37 -2.45 11.48 27.42
N LYS A 38 -3.25 10.55 27.96
CA LYS A 38 -4.38 9.95 27.23
C LYS A 38 -5.59 10.90 27.31
N PRO A 39 -6.24 11.20 26.17
CA PRO A 39 -7.48 11.96 26.18
C PRO A 39 -8.61 11.12 26.75
N SER A 40 -9.61 11.78 27.32
CA SER A 40 -10.89 11.13 27.62
C SER A 40 -11.79 11.04 26.38
N ALA A 41 -11.58 11.94 25.41
CA ALA A 41 -12.23 11.94 24.10
C ALA A 41 -11.47 12.84 23.12
N VAL A 42 -11.68 12.62 21.83
CA VAL A 42 -11.29 13.55 20.77
C VAL A 42 -12.53 13.98 20.01
N VAL A 43 -12.65 15.27 19.71
CA VAL A 43 -13.75 15.86 18.96
C VAL A 43 -13.19 16.44 17.67
N LYS A 44 -13.43 15.76 16.54
CA LYS A 44 -13.11 16.29 15.23
C LYS A 44 -14.10 17.39 14.89
N VAL A 45 -13.60 18.56 14.51
CA VAL A 45 -14.43 19.72 14.17
C VAL A 45 -13.96 20.33 12.86
N ARG A 46 -14.86 21.07 12.20
CA ARG A 46 -14.45 22.02 11.17
C ARG A 46 -13.62 23.15 11.80
N PRO A 47 -12.56 23.67 11.14
CA PRO A 47 -11.71 24.71 11.69
C PRO A 47 -12.49 25.92 12.25
N GLU A 48 -13.47 26.40 11.49
CA GLU A 48 -14.32 27.54 11.84
C GLU A 48 -15.23 27.29 13.06
N ALA A 49 -15.42 26.04 13.45
CA ALA A 49 -16.24 25.66 14.61
C ALA A 49 -15.42 25.46 15.90
N SER A 50 -14.09 25.44 15.82
CA SER A 50 -13.20 25.09 16.93
C SER A 50 -13.45 25.91 18.20
N GLY A 51 -13.42 27.25 18.09
CA GLY A 51 -13.62 28.14 19.25
C GLY A 51 -14.97 27.92 19.95
N ARG A 52 -16.07 27.84 19.17
CA ARG A 52 -17.41 27.60 19.72
C ARG A 52 -17.53 26.24 20.41
N VAL A 53 -16.90 25.20 19.86
CA VAL A 53 -16.91 23.86 20.47
C VAL A 53 -16.13 23.85 21.78
N VAL A 54 -14.96 24.51 21.82
CA VAL A 54 -14.18 24.69 23.06
C VAL A 54 -15.02 25.38 24.15
N GLU A 55 -15.65 26.51 23.85
CA GLU A 55 -16.53 27.22 24.79
C GLU A 55 -17.66 26.32 25.32
N ARG A 56 -18.25 25.51 24.43
CA ARG A 56 -19.33 24.60 24.80
C ARG A 56 -18.84 23.49 25.71
N LEU A 57 -17.65 22.95 25.48
CA LEU A 57 -17.03 21.93 26.34
C LEU A 57 -16.77 22.49 27.74
N VAL A 58 -16.24 23.72 27.85
CA VAL A 58 -16.07 24.41 29.14
C VAL A 58 -17.41 24.56 29.87
N LYS A 59 -18.47 25.02 29.18
CA LYS A 59 -19.82 25.13 29.76
C LYS A 59 -20.42 23.81 30.22
N LEU A 60 -19.92 22.67 29.70
CA LEU A 60 -20.32 21.32 30.13
C LEU A 60 -19.47 20.77 31.29
N GLY A 61 -18.54 21.58 31.80
CA GLY A 61 -17.60 21.20 32.86
C GLY A 61 -16.52 20.22 32.39
N LEU A 62 -16.20 20.21 31.09
CA LEU A 62 -15.12 19.41 30.52
C LEU A 62 -13.85 20.25 30.40
N ASN A 63 -12.70 19.60 30.30
CA ASN A 63 -11.39 20.23 30.11
C ASN A 63 -10.96 20.14 28.63
N PRO A 64 -11.33 21.10 27.76
CA PRO A 64 -10.94 21.05 26.37
C PRO A 64 -9.48 21.47 26.15
N ALA A 65 -8.83 20.87 25.17
CA ALA A 65 -7.53 21.34 24.66
C ALA A 65 -7.47 21.22 23.14
N LEU A 66 -6.73 22.12 22.49
CA LEU A 66 -6.53 22.03 21.04
C LEU A 66 -5.45 20.99 20.71
N ARG A 67 -5.67 20.22 19.64
CA ARG A 67 -4.66 19.34 19.05
C ARG A 67 -3.38 20.13 18.72
N GLY A 68 -2.22 19.51 18.91
CA GLY A 68 -0.90 20.15 18.73
C GLY A 68 -0.46 21.04 19.89
N GLY A 69 -1.36 21.41 20.81
CA GLY A 69 -1.04 22.15 22.03
C GLY A 69 -0.60 21.25 23.20
N ALA A 70 -0.36 21.85 24.37
CA ALA A 70 -0.14 21.13 25.61
C ALA A 70 -1.47 20.86 26.34
N TRP A 71 -1.62 19.66 26.89
CA TRP A 71 -2.87 19.21 27.53
C TRP A 71 -2.59 18.20 28.63
N SER A 72 -3.49 18.03 29.59
CA SER A 72 -3.37 17.10 30.71
C SER A 72 -4.05 15.76 30.42
N GLU A 73 -3.74 14.75 31.23
CA GLU A 73 -4.48 13.47 31.25
C GLU A 73 -6.00 13.73 31.38
N GLY A 74 -6.79 12.98 30.62
CA GLY A 74 -8.26 13.07 30.65
C GLY A 74 -8.86 14.31 29.97
N ALA A 75 -8.07 15.17 29.31
CA ALA A 75 -8.62 16.29 28.54
C ALA A 75 -9.46 15.79 27.33
N VAL A 76 -10.35 16.66 26.86
CA VAL A 76 -11.10 16.46 25.61
C VAL A 76 -10.36 17.22 24.51
N VAL A 77 -9.70 16.48 23.61
CA VAL A 77 -8.94 17.10 22.52
C VAL A 77 -9.90 17.57 21.44
N VAL A 78 -9.80 18.82 21.03
CA VAL A 78 -10.50 19.40 19.89
C VAL A 78 -9.55 19.36 18.69
N ASP A 79 -9.87 18.49 17.74
CA ASP A 79 -9.11 18.35 16.50
C ASP A 79 -9.77 19.15 15.37
N ALA A 80 -9.17 20.31 15.09
CA ALA A 80 -9.53 21.19 13.98
C ALA A 80 -8.54 21.09 12.81
N PHE A 81 -7.60 20.14 12.84
CA PHE A 81 -6.55 20.02 11.84
C PHE A 81 -7.11 19.67 10.47
N ILE A 82 -6.66 20.37 9.44
CA ILE A 82 -6.83 19.99 8.04
C ILE A 82 -5.43 19.99 7.45
N PRO A 83 -5.00 18.89 6.80
CA PRO A 83 -3.70 18.89 6.15
C PRO A 83 -3.67 19.94 5.03
N PRO A 84 -2.51 20.58 4.81
CA PRO A 84 -2.33 21.55 3.73
C PRO A 84 -2.49 20.90 2.34
N ASP A 85 -2.66 21.74 1.32
CA ASP A 85 -2.76 21.30 -0.07
C ASP A 85 -1.52 20.48 -0.47
N LEU A 86 -1.71 19.48 -1.33
CA LEU A 86 -0.63 18.63 -1.82
C LEU A 86 0.42 19.44 -2.60
N GLN A 87 0.02 20.50 -3.32
CA GLN A 87 0.95 21.39 -4.02
C GLN A 87 1.87 22.13 -3.03
N ASP A 88 1.31 22.62 -1.93
CA ASP A 88 2.08 23.27 -0.85
C ASP A 88 2.99 22.28 -0.10
N LEU A 89 2.62 20.99 -0.10
CA LEU A 89 3.46 19.92 0.44
C LEU A 89 4.60 19.54 -0.50
N ASP A 90 4.38 19.51 -1.82
CA ASP A 90 5.43 19.22 -2.81
C ASP A 90 6.55 20.28 -2.75
N LEU A 91 6.20 21.57 -2.67
CA LEU A 91 7.18 22.66 -2.53
C LEU A 91 8.04 22.54 -1.26
N ARG A 92 7.41 22.17 -0.14
CA ARG A 92 8.14 21.95 1.14
C ARG A 92 8.98 20.67 1.11
N ALA A 93 8.57 19.66 0.35
CA ALA A 93 9.32 18.41 0.24
C ALA A 93 10.69 18.61 -0.46
N GLU A 94 10.76 19.47 -1.48
CA GLU A 94 12.01 19.84 -2.17
C GLU A 94 13.00 20.57 -1.24
N GLU A 95 12.52 21.43 -0.35
CA GLU A 95 13.38 22.11 0.64
C GLU A 95 13.91 21.14 1.72
N VAL A 96 13.10 20.14 2.08
CA VAL A 96 13.41 19.11 3.08
C VAL A 96 14.37 18.04 2.52
N GLU A 97 14.33 17.74 1.23
CA GLU A 97 15.23 16.84 0.49
C GLU A 97 16.72 17.15 0.73
N VAL A 98 17.11 18.41 0.59
CA VAL A 98 18.51 18.86 0.74
C VAL A 98 19.04 18.54 2.14
N ARG A 99 18.18 18.58 3.16
CA ARG A 99 18.52 18.33 4.57
C ARG A 99 18.63 16.84 4.91
N LEU A 100 17.96 15.96 4.17
CA LEU A 100 17.78 14.55 4.53
C LEU A 100 18.72 13.57 3.81
N ARG A 101 19.21 13.90 2.60
CA ARG A 101 20.15 13.04 1.82
C ARG A 101 21.39 12.61 2.63
N ARG A 102 21.86 13.42 3.57
CA ARG A 102 23.04 13.11 4.42
C ARG A 102 22.78 12.09 5.53
N ALA A 103 21.53 11.79 5.86
CA ALA A 103 21.16 10.93 7.00
C ALA A 103 20.62 9.54 6.59
N GLY A 104 19.99 9.44 5.41
CA GLY A 104 19.45 8.18 4.90
C GLY A 104 20.49 7.05 4.81
N ALA A 105 21.76 7.39 4.55
CA ALA A 105 22.86 6.42 4.44
C ALA A 105 23.12 5.63 5.74
N ARG A 106 22.99 6.24 6.93
CA ARG A 106 23.25 5.56 8.21
C ARG A 106 22.11 4.63 8.64
N VAL A 107 20.87 5.04 8.39
CA VAL A 107 19.67 4.24 8.69
C VAL A 107 19.59 3.04 7.75
N ALA A 108 19.94 3.22 6.46
CA ALA A 108 20.07 2.15 5.48
C ALA A 108 21.05 1.06 5.96
N GLU A 109 22.20 1.45 6.49
CA GLU A 109 23.24 0.53 6.96
C GLU A 109 22.82 -0.30 8.19
N GLU A 110 22.01 0.25 9.10
CA GLU A 110 21.51 -0.47 10.29
C GLU A 110 20.39 -1.47 9.95
N ALA A 111 19.43 -1.12 9.07
CA ALA A 111 18.36 -2.05 8.74
C ALA A 111 18.81 -3.21 7.85
N LEU A 112 19.86 -3.01 7.03
CA LEU A 112 20.48 -4.09 6.24
C LEU A 112 21.11 -5.19 7.12
N LYS A 113 21.47 -4.89 8.38
CA LYS A 113 22.06 -5.85 9.34
C LYS A 113 21.04 -6.82 9.95
N LEU A 114 19.73 -6.61 9.76
CA LEU A 114 18.65 -7.38 10.44
C LEU A 114 18.10 -8.58 9.64
N GLY A 115 18.66 -8.88 8.47
CA GLY A 115 18.32 -10.04 7.64
C GLY A 115 16.93 -9.97 6.97
N PRO A 116 16.68 -10.80 5.94
CA PRO A 116 15.50 -10.71 5.06
C PRO A 116 14.16 -11.12 5.68
N GLY A 117 14.14 -11.80 6.83
CA GLY A 117 12.91 -12.40 7.40
C GLY A 117 12.13 -11.56 8.42
N SER A 118 12.59 -10.37 8.79
CA SER A 118 12.06 -9.63 9.96
C SER A 118 11.45 -8.26 9.61
N THR A 119 10.63 -8.19 8.56
CA THR A 119 10.06 -6.95 8.00
C THR A 119 9.47 -5.98 9.04
N LEU A 120 8.74 -6.46 10.05
CA LEU A 120 8.24 -5.60 11.15
C LEU A 120 9.36 -5.11 12.08
N ARG A 121 10.34 -5.97 12.39
CA ARG A 121 11.51 -5.57 13.19
C ARG A 121 12.43 -4.62 12.44
N ARG A 122 12.55 -4.75 11.11
CA ARG A 122 13.25 -3.80 10.25
C ARG A 122 12.57 -2.44 10.25
N ALA A 123 11.24 -2.42 10.13
CA ALA A 123 10.49 -1.18 10.23
C ALA A 123 10.58 -0.54 11.62
N ALA A 124 10.45 -1.33 12.69
CA ALA A 124 10.63 -0.87 14.06
C ALA A 124 12.05 -0.35 14.32
N ALA A 125 13.09 -1.06 13.83
CA ALA A 125 14.48 -0.64 13.96
C ALA A 125 14.80 0.62 13.12
N ALA A 126 14.22 0.75 11.91
CA ALA A 126 14.35 1.94 11.10
C ALA A 126 13.70 3.15 11.78
N LEU A 127 12.51 2.96 12.37
CA LEU A 127 11.86 3.98 13.20
C LEU A 127 12.72 4.33 14.43
N GLU A 128 13.29 3.35 15.13
CA GLU A 128 14.14 3.56 16.30
C GLU A 128 15.45 4.29 15.95
N ALA A 129 16.13 3.91 14.87
CA ALA A 129 17.33 4.58 14.37
C ALA A 129 17.05 6.06 14.04
N LEU A 130 15.89 6.35 13.46
CA LEU A 130 15.45 7.72 13.20
C LEU A 130 15.14 8.51 14.47
N THR A 131 14.52 7.88 15.49
CA THR A 131 14.31 8.54 16.79
C THR A 131 15.62 8.93 17.47
N LYS A 132 16.69 8.15 17.27
CA LYS A 132 18.03 8.41 17.82
C LYS A 132 18.80 9.45 17.00
N SER A 133 18.43 9.66 15.74
CA SER A 133 18.99 10.72 14.89
C SER A 133 18.43 12.09 15.31
N ARG A 134 19.21 13.17 15.13
CA ARG A 134 18.77 14.57 15.39
C ARG A 134 17.61 15.05 14.46
N GLN A 135 16.91 14.14 13.80
CA GLN A 135 15.87 14.40 12.80
C GLN A 135 14.44 14.18 13.32
N ALA A 136 14.26 13.77 14.59
CA ALA A 136 12.94 13.65 15.21
C ALA A 136 12.06 14.91 15.04
N GLY A 137 12.67 16.10 15.15
CA GLY A 137 11.98 17.39 14.98
C GLY A 137 11.40 17.62 13.58
N VAL A 138 12.02 17.10 12.52
CA VAL A 138 11.50 17.24 11.14
C VAL A 138 10.21 16.43 10.96
N CYS A 139 10.15 15.22 11.53
CA CYS A 139 8.94 14.40 11.47
C CYS A 139 7.81 14.97 12.32
N ASP A 140 8.13 15.66 13.42
CA ASP A 140 7.13 16.22 14.33
C ASP A 140 6.28 17.34 13.71
N GLU A 141 6.86 18.08 12.77
CA GLU A 141 6.22 19.19 12.04
C GLU A 141 5.81 18.78 10.61
N CYS A 142 6.16 17.56 10.19
CA CYS A 142 5.83 17.02 8.88
C CYS A 142 4.38 16.54 8.82
N GLU A 143 3.67 16.99 7.78
CA GLU A 143 2.26 16.67 7.56
C GLU A 143 2.05 15.77 6.32
N VAL A 144 3.13 15.30 5.69
CA VAL A 144 3.11 14.48 4.47
C VAL A 144 2.24 13.23 4.63
N CYS A 145 2.43 12.48 5.71
CA CYS A 145 1.71 11.22 5.95
C CYS A 145 0.20 11.44 6.25
N SER A 146 -0.18 12.64 6.68
CA SER A 146 -1.58 13.01 6.89
C SER A 146 -2.20 13.62 5.62
N GLY A 147 -1.40 14.35 4.80
CA GLY A 147 -1.83 14.99 3.56
C GLY A 147 -1.92 14.06 2.34
N TYR A 148 -0.89 13.27 2.05
CA TYR A 148 -0.88 12.35 0.88
C TYR A 148 -1.69 11.07 1.09
N CYS A 149 -2.30 10.88 2.26
CA CYS A 149 -3.17 9.75 2.50
C CYS A 149 -4.49 9.94 1.75
N THR A 150 -4.64 9.29 0.59
CA THR A 150 -5.85 9.39 -0.26
C THR A 150 -7.12 8.89 0.42
N VAL A 151 -6.98 8.17 1.53
CA VAL A 151 -8.09 7.63 2.33
C VAL A 151 -8.56 8.62 3.40
N ALA A 152 -7.67 9.48 3.92
CA ALA A 152 -7.98 10.39 5.02
C ALA A 152 -9.19 11.33 4.78
N PRO A 153 -9.42 11.86 3.55
CA PRO A 153 -10.59 12.71 3.28
C PRO A 153 -11.93 12.02 3.58
N PHE A 154 -12.05 10.71 3.32
CA PHE A 154 -13.26 9.92 3.59
C PHE A 154 -13.55 9.75 5.08
N PHE A 155 -12.57 10.01 5.94
CA PHE A 155 -12.68 9.91 7.40
C PHE A 155 -12.53 11.29 8.06
N ASN A 156 -12.92 12.36 7.36
CA ASN A 156 -12.85 13.74 7.88
C ASN A 156 -11.45 14.14 8.36
N TYR A 157 -10.39 13.57 7.79
CA TYR A 157 -9.01 13.75 8.24
C TYR A 157 -8.82 13.48 9.74
N VAL A 158 -9.56 12.52 10.30
CA VAL A 158 -9.28 11.98 11.63
C VAL A 158 -7.94 11.25 11.58
N GLU A 159 -7.00 11.63 12.46
CA GLU A 159 -5.62 11.17 12.39
C GLU A 159 -5.48 9.65 12.40
N THR A 160 -6.34 8.95 13.16
CA THR A 160 -6.41 7.48 13.22
C THR A 160 -6.43 6.85 11.83
N TRP A 161 -7.16 7.45 10.89
CA TRP A 161 -7.37 6.93 9.52
C TRP A 161 -6.37 7.46 8.49
N THR A 162 -5.35 8.20 8.92
CA THR A 162 -4.24 8.65 8.08
C THR A 162 -3.12 7.61 8.04
N SER A 163 -2.09 7.81 7.21
CA SER A 163 -0.93 6.93 7.19
C SER A 163 -0.13 6.98 8.50
N LYS A 164 -0.08 8.16 9.13
CA LYS A 164 0.57 8.35 10.43
C LYS A 164 -0.16 7.65 11.56
N GLY A 165 -1.49 7.78 11.62
CA GLY A 165 -2.31 7.07 12.60
C GLY A 165 -2.11 5.56 12.51
N ARG A 166 -2.10 5.00 11.28
CA ARG A 166 -1.81 3.58 11.06
C ARG A 166 -0.45 3.17 11.60
N LEU A 167 0.61 3.93 11.32
CA LEU A 167 1.95 3.65 11.85
C LEU A 167 1.98 3.65 13.39
N LEU A 168 1.28 4.60 14.02
CA LEU A 168 1.19 4.67 15.48
C LEU A 168 0.44 3.46 16.05
N LEU A 169 -0.66 3.04 15.41
CA LEU A 169 -1.40 1.84 15.81
C LEU A 169 -0.56 0.57 15.66
N ILE A 170 0.16 0.43 14.54
CA ILE A 170 1.07 -0.71 14.30
C ILE A 170 2.15 -0.74 15.37
N ARG A 171 2.77 0.42 15.68
CA ARG A 171 3.75 0.51 16.78
C ARG A 171 3.14 0.09 18.12
N GLY A 172 1.92 0.56 18.43
CA GLY A 172 1.22 0.21 19.66
C GLY A 172 0.90 -1.28 19.75
N LEU A 173 0.53 -1.91 18.64
CA LEU A 173 0.30 -3.35 18.54
C LEU A 173 1.60 -4.12 18.79
N GLU A 174 2.67 -3.78 18.07
CA GLU A 174 4.01 -4.41 18.19
C GLU A 174 4.59 -4.29 19.61
N SER A 175 4.42 -3.13 20.25
CA SER A 175 4.93 -2.90 21.60
C SER A 175 4.05 -3.49 22.70
N GLY A 176 2.91 -4.11 22.36
CA GLY A 176 1.92 -4.62 23.31
C GLY A 176 1.16 -3.54 24.08
N GLU A 177 1.23 -2.28 23.64
CA GLU A 177 0.47 -1.17 24.24
C GLU A 177 -0.98 -1.14 23.75
N LEU A 178 -1.26 -1.78 22.61
CA LEU A 178 -2.59 -2.01 22.06
C LEU A 178 -2.80 -3.51 21.82
N GLN A 179 -4.06 -3.92 21.93
CA GLN A 179 -4.50 -5.26 21.52
C GLN A 179 -4.98 -5.22 20.07
N ALA A 180 -4.89 -6.37 19.39
CA ALA A 180 -5.51 -6.52 18.08
C ALA A 180 -7.04 -6.53 18.23
N THR A 181 -7.72 -5.55 17.65
CA THR A 181 -9.18 -5.42 17.68
C THR A 181 -9.75 -5.33 16.26
N PRO A 182 -11.06 -5.57 16.07
CA PRO A 182 -11.72 -5.33 14.79
C PRO A 182 -11.55 -3.90 14.29
N LYS A 183 -11.60 -2.90 15.19
CA LYS A 183 -11.41 -1.50 14.80
C LYS A 183 -9.99 -1.23 14.31
N LEU A 184 -8.97 -1.71 15.04
CA LEU A 184 -7.58 -1.58 14.60
C LEU A 184 -7.39 -2.23 13.23
N ALA A 185 -7.97 -3.41 13.03
CA ALA A 185 -7.96 -4.08 11.74
C ALA A 185 -8.61 -3.22 10.65
N ASP A 186 -9.82 -2.71 10.86
CA ASP A 186 -10.50 -1.82 9.89
C ASP A 186 -9.63 -0.62 9.50
N VAL A 187 -8.99 0.03 10.48
CA VAL A 187 -8.08 1.15 10.22
C VAL A 187 -6.89 0.73 9.36
N VAL A 188 -6.27 -0.42 9.63
CA VAL A 188 -5.13 -0.93 8.85
C VAL A 188 -5.57 -1.38 7.43
N TYR A 189 -6.73 -2.02 7.30
CA TYR A 189 -7.24 -2.55 6.04
C TYR A 189 -7.81 -1.49 5.10
N THR A 190 -8.21 -0.32 5.61
CA THR A 190 -8.60 0.82 4.73
C THR A 190 -7.43 1.44 3.97
N CYS A 191 -6.18 1.16 4.33
CA CYS A 191 -5.04 1.60 3.53
C CYS A 191 -5.12 0.99 2.11
N THR A 192 -4.90 1.77 1.07
CA THR A 192 -4.87 1.24 -0.31
C THR A 192 -3.51 0.67 -0.70
N LEU A 193 -2.50 0.77 0.17
CA LEU A 193 -1.11 0.40 -0.12
C LEU A 193 -0.54 1.11 -1.38
N CYS A 194 -1.09 2.28 -1.75
CA CYS A 194 -0.81 2.94 -3.02
C CYS A 194 0.58 3.61 -3.16
N GLY A 195 1.42 3.59 -2.13
CA GLY A 195 2.75 4.20 -2.21
C GLY A 195 2.84 5.70 -1.91
N ALA A 196 1.75 6.46 -2.09
CA ALA A 196 1.79 7.92 -2.27
C ALA A 196 2.36 8.71 -1.08
N CYS A 197 2.00 8.32 0.14
CA CYS A 197 2.52 8.98 1.33
C CYS A 197 3.95 8.56 1.70
N PHE A 198 4.44 7.42 1.21
CA PHE A 198 5.76 6.90 1.55
C PHE A 198 6.83 7.36 0.57
N ILE A 199 6.51 7.48 -0.72
CA ILE A 199 7.46 8.03 -1.72
C ILE A 199 7.87 9.46 -1.35
N ARG A 200 6.99 10.19 -0.66
CA ARG A 200 7.23 11.53 -0.12
C ARG A 200 7.88 11.55 1.27
N CYS A 201 7.85 10.43 1.99
CA CYS A 201 8.45 10.32 3.33
C CYS A 201 9.96 10.06 3.19
N LEU A 202 10.80 11.06 3.48
CA LEU A 202 12.28 10.95 3.37
C LEU A 202 12.73 10.42 1.98
N GLN A 203 11.95 10.76 0.95
CA GLN A 203 12.18 10.52 -0.48
C GLN A 203 12.34 9.06 -0.91
N GLY A 204 11.42 8.16 -0.56
CA GLY A 204 11.48 6.76 -1.03
C GLY A 204 12.69 5.97 -0.51
N GLY A 205 13.49 6.56 0.40
CA GLY A 205 14.53 5.87 1.13
C GLY A 205 13.96 4.86 2.12
N LEU A 206 14.84 4.20 2.87
CA LEU A 206 14.53 3.05 3.71
C LEU A 206 13.25 3.22 4.57
N LEU A 207 12.99 4.38 5.19
CA LEU A 207 11.78 4.56 6.01
C LEU A 207 10.47 4.50 5.22
N GLY A 208 10.45 4.99 3.98
CA GLY A 208 9.27 4.95 3.12
C GLY A 208 8.91 3.51 2.77
N LEU A 209 9.89 2.73 2.33
CA LEU A 209 9.73 1.30 2.04
C LEU A 209 9.38 0.50 3.30
N GLU A 210 10.03 0.79 4.43
CA GLU A 210 9.74 0.14 5.71
C GLU A 210 8.35 0.48 6.25
N THR A 211 7.80 1.67 5.96
CA THR A 211 6.42 2.04 6.31
C THR A 211 5.40 1.23 5.52
N PHE A 212 5.58 1.12 4.20
CA PHE A 212 4.74 0.27 3.34
C PHE A 212 4.76 -1.18 3.82
N ARG A 213 5.96 -1.69 4.09
CA ARG A 213 6.24 -3.02 4.64
C ARG A 213 5.60 -3.23 6.03
N ALA A 214 5.62 -2.23 6.90
CA ALA A 214 4.98 -2.31 8.21
C ALA A 214 3.46 -2.52 8.10
N ILE A 215 2.80 -1.83 7.17
CA ILE A 215 1.36 -2.01 6.95
C ILE A 215 1.06 -3.42 6.43
N MET A 216 1.81 -3.90 5.43
CA MET A 216 1.61 -5.27 4.90
C MET A 216 1.81 -6.34 5.98
N ALA A 217 2.85 -6.19 6.79
CA ALA A 217 3.14 -7.16 7.82
C ALA A 217 2.16 -7.08 9.01
N ALA A 218 1.66 -5.88 9.34
CA ALA A 218 0.55 -5.75 10.28
C ALA A 218 -0.73 -6.42 9.76
N ARG A 219 -1.04 -6.32 8.46
CA ARG A 219 -2.16 -7.07 7.85
C ARG A 219 -1.98 -8.56 8.00
N ARG A 220 -0.77 -9.08 7.78
CA ARG A 220 -0.44 -10.49 7.98
C ARG A 220 -0.72 -10.91 9.43
N GLU A 221 -0.19 -10.19 10.41
CA GLU A 221 -0.43 -10.52 11.82
C GLU A 221 -1.93 -10.50 12.17
N LEU A 222 -2.66 -9.48 11.69
CA LEU A 222 -4.10 -9.39 11.88
C LEU A 222 -4.85 -10.54 11.20
N ALA A 223 -4.41 -10.96 10.01
CA ALA A 223 -4.98 -12.10 9.30
C ALA A 223 -4.75 -13.41 10.06
N GLU A 224 -3.54 -13.66 10.57
CA GLU A 224 -3.18 -14.82 11.40
C GLU A 224 -4.02 -14.86 12.70
N ARG A 225 -4.38 -13.69 13.25
CA ARG A 225 -5.30 -13.56 14.40
C ARG A 225 -6.78 -13.68 14.03
N GLY A 226 -7.12 -13.94 12.77
CA GLY A 226 -8.50 -14.08 12.29
C GLY A 226 -9.26 -12.76 12.07
N LEU A 227 -8.57 -11.62 12.11
CA LEU A 227 -9.17 -10.27 11.99
C LEU A 227 -9.13 -9.70 10.57
N ALA A 228 -8.66 -10.45 9.57
CA ALA A 228 -8.76 -10.03 8.18
C ALA A 228 -10.23 -9.76 7.78
N PRO A 229 -10.50 -8.86 6.82
CA PRO A 229 -11.82 -8.69 6.26
C PRO A 229 -12.36 -10.00 5.65
N GLN A 230 -13.67 -10.21 5.73
CA GLN A 230 -14.31 -11.39 5.15
C GLN A 230 -14.05 -11.51 3.65
N ALA A 231 -14.05 -10.38 2.93
CA ALA A 231 -13.74 -10.34 1.51
C ALA A 231 -12.34 -10.89 1.19
N SER A 232 -11.34 -10.57 2.02
CA SER A 232 -9.97 -11.09 1.87
C SER A 232 -9.91 -12.61 2.05
N ARG A 233 -10.64 -13.16 3.04
CA ARG A 233 -10.73 -14.61 3.25
C ARG A 233 -11.44 -15.32 2.11
N ALA A 234 -12.55 -14.75 1.62
CA ALA A 234 -13.29 -15.30 0.49
C ALA A 234 -12.42 -15.32 -0.78
N MET A 235 -11.71 -14.23 -1.06
CA MET A 235 -10.75 -14.15 -2.15
C MET A 235 -9.64 -15.20 -2.04
N ALA A 236 -9.09 -15.42 -0.84
CA ALA A 236 -8.10 -16.46 -0.61
C ALA A 236 -8.65 -17.86 -0.91
N SER A 237 -9.87 -18.14 -0.44
CA SER A 237 -10.57 -19.39 -0.75
C SER A 237 -10.81 -19.56 -2.25
N ASN A 238 -11.17 -18.50 -2.96
CA ASN A 238 -11.40 -18.53 -4.41
C ASN A 238 -10.10 -18.83 -5.18
N ILE A 239 -8.99 -18.21 -4.78
CA ILE A 239 -7.68 -18.47 -5.41
C ILE A 239 -7.24 -19.91 -5.14
N ALA A 240 -7.44 -20.42 -3.93
CA ALA A 240 -7.09 -21.79 -3.60
C ALA A 240 -7.89 -22.81 -4.44
N SER A 241 -9.18 -22.54 -4.70
CA SER A 241 -10.07 -23.47 -5.42
C SER A 241 -9.99 -23.36 -6.94
N THR A 242 -9.93 -22.15 -7.49
CA THR A 242 -10.03 -21.89 -8.94
C THR A 242 -8.77 -21.27 -9.55
N GLY A 243 -7.79 -20.88 -8.73
CA GLY A 243 -6.66 -20.09 -9.20
C GLY A 243 -7.03 -18.63 -9.55
N ASN A 244 -8.25 -18.18 -9.21
CA ASN A 244 -8.76 -16.86 -9.55
C ASN A 244 -9.46 -16.17 -8.36
N PRO A 245 -9.19 -14.89 -8.06
CA PRO A 245 -9.81 -14.16 -6.95
C PRO A 245 -11.33 -14.00 -7.08
N PHE A 246 -11.88 -14.06 -8.30
CA PHE A 246 -13.30 -13.88 -8.58
C PHE A 246 -14.09 -15.19 -8.59
N ALA A 247 -13.47 -16.31 -8.23
CA ALA A 247 -14.04 -17.66 -8.37
C ALA A 247 -14.43 -18.01 -9.82
N ALA A 248 -13.82 -17.34 -10.80
CA ALA A 248 -14.02 -17.66 -12.20
C ALA A 248 -13.37 -19.03 -12.52
N PRO A 249 -14.10 -19.96 -13.14
CA PRO A 249 -13.51 -21.23 -13.54
C PRO A 249 -12.48 -21.06 -14.67
N SER A 250 -11.66 -22.08 -14.89
CA SER A 250 -10.51 -22.01 -15.79
C SER A 250 -10.88 -21.88 -17.27
N ASP A 251 -12.03 -22.42 -17.68
CA ASP A 251 -12.57 -22.26 -19.04
C ASP A 251 -12.92 -20.80 -19.35
N VAL A 252 -13.57 -20.10 -18.41
CA VAL A 252 -13.87 -18.66 -18.51
C VAL A 252 -12.58 -17.84 -18.62
N ARG A 253 -11.52 -18.23 -17.88
CA ARG A 253 -10.21 -17.56 -17.96
C ARG A 253 -9.60 -17.65 -19.35
N SER A 254 -9.74 -18.80 -20.01
CA SER A 254 -9.14 -19.05 -21.32
C SER A 254 -10.04 -18.71 -22.51
N ALA A 255 -11.28 -18.27 -22.29
CA ALA A 255 -12.27 -18.08 -23.35
C ALA A 255 -11.80 -17.14 -24.48
N TRP A 256 -11.02 -16.10 -24.15
CA TRP A 256 -10.46 -15.17 -25.14
C TRP A 256 -9.53 -15.85 -26.17
N LEU A 257 -9.00 -17.05 -25.88
CA LEU A 257 -8.18 -17.82 -26.83
C LEU A 257 -8.96 -18.26 -28.07
N GLU A 258 -10.29 -18.42 -27.97
CA GLU A 258 -11.13 -18.79 -29.11
C GLU A 258 -11.21 -17.66 -30.16
N GLU A 259 -10.91 -16.44 -29.76
CA GLU A 259 -10.98 -15.23 -30.60
C GLU A 259 -9.63 -14.81 -31.16
N VAL A 260 -8.55 -15.55 -30.88
CA VAL A 260 -7.20 -15.23 -31.36
C VAL A 260 -6.49 -16.46 -31.93
N GLU A 261 -6.00 -16.35 -33.16
CA GLU A 261 -5.32 -17.47 -33.83
C GLU A 261 -3.84 -17.53 -33.47
N GLY A 262 -3.19 -18.70 -33.59
CA GLY A 262 -1.73 -18.79 -33.54
C GLY A 262 -1.06 -18.51 -32.19
N VAL A 263 -1.81 -18.53 -31.09
CA VAL A 263 -1.23 -18.44 -29.74
C VAL A 263 -0.79 -19.82 -29.27
N LYS A 264 0.47 -19.95 -28.83
CA LYS A 264 0.99 -21.18 -28.23
C LYS A 264 0.45 -21.31 -26.80
N VAL A 265 -0.15 -22.46 -26.46
CA VAL A 265 -0.67 -22.74 -25.11
C VAL A 265 0.12 -23.89 -24.50
N GLY A 266 0.79 -23.64 -23.37
CA GLY A 266 1.58 -24.65 -22.64
C GLY A 266 2.71 -25.28 -23.46
N LYS A 267 3.21 -24.57 -24.48
CA LYS A 267 4.28 -25.03 -25.39
C LYS A 267 5.55 -24.21 -25.17
N PRO A 268 6.73 -24.76 -25.51
CA PRO A 268 7.97 -24.00 -25.52
C PRO A 268 7.88 -22.77 -26.42
N ALA A 269 8.42 -21.65 -25.91
CA ALA A 269 8.57 -20.37 -26.59
C ALA A 269 9.68 -19.57 -25.88
N GLU A 270 10.16 -18.50 -26.51
CA GLU A 270 11.12 -17.58 -25.89
C GLU A 270 10.53 -16.93 -24.63
N ALA A 271 9.28 -16.46 -24.74
CA ALA A 271 8.61 -15.74 -23.66
C ALA A 271 7.30 -16.42 -23.19
N LEU A 272 6.97 -16.21 -21.92
CA LEU A 272 5.64 -16.43 -21.37
C LEU A 272 4.90 -15.11 -21.25
N LEU A 273 3.74 -14.98 -21.89
CA LEU A 273 2.77 -13.95 -21.54
C LEU A 273 1.93 -14.43 -20.36
N TRP A 274 2.21 -13.90 -19.17
CA TRP A 274 1.38 -14.08 -17.98
C TRP A 274 0.21 -13.09 -18.04
N VAL A 275 -0.97 -13.60 -18.37
CA VAL A 275 -2.16 -12.78 -18.69
C VAL A 275 -2.76 -12.14 -17.45
N GLY A 276 -2.79 -12.88 -16.34
CA GLY A 276 -3.31 -12.44 -15.05
C GLY A 276 -4.84 -12.55 -14.96
N CYS A 277 -5.36 -12.53 -13.72
CA CYS A 277 -6.76 -12.87 -13.44
C CYS A 277 -7.76 -11.80 -13.90
N THR A 278 -7.47 -10.51 -13.71
CA THR A 278 -8.38 -9.42 -14.09
C THR A 278 -8.42 -9.24 -15.60
N THR A 279 -7.25 -9.27 -16.25
CA THR A 279 -7.15 -9.08 -17.70
C THR A 279 -7.90 -10.20 -18.44
N SER A 280 -7.64 -11.46 -18.07
CA SER A 280 -8.28 -12.62 -18.71
C SER A 280 -9.80 -12.70 -18.51
N VAL A 281 -10.31 -12.38 -17.32
CA VAL A 281 -11.74 -12.59 -17.00
C VAL A 281 -12.59 -11.34 -17.24
N ARG A 282 -12.05 -10.14 -17.00
CA ARG A 282 -12.83 -8.89 -17.03
C ARG A 282 -12.48 -7.95 -18.16
N LEU A 283 -11.29 -8.09 -18.76
CA LEU A 283 -10.80 -7.20 -19.82
C LEU A 283 -10.24 -8.02 -21.01
N PRO A 284 -11.00 -8.97 -21.59
CA PRO A 284 -10.50 -9.85 -22.66
C PRO A 284 -10.00 -9.05 -23.88
N GLU A 285 -10.61 -7.91 -24.20
CA GLU A 285 -10.14 -7.01 -25.27
C GLU A 285 -8.71 -6.51 -25.05
N ALA A 286 -8.33 -6.22 -23.80
CA ALA A 286 -6.97 -5.81 -23.49
C ALA A 286 -5.99 -6.96 -23.73
N VAL A 287 -6.36 -8.20 -23.40
CA VAL A 287 -5.52 -9.38 -23.67
C VAL A 287 -5.31 -9.57 -25.17
N LYS A 288 -6.38 -9.45 -25.96
CA LYS A 288 -6.32 -9.56 -27.43
C LYS A 288 -5.39 -8.51 -28.03
N ALA A 289 -5.49 -7.26 -27.58
CA ALA A 289 -4.57 -6.19 -27.98
C ALA A 289 -3.11 -6.47 -27.56
N CYS A 290 -2.88 -7.03 -26.37
CA CYS A 290 -1.53 -7.43 -25.93
C CYS A 290 -0.95 -8.50 -26.88
N VAL A 291 -1.72 -9.53 -27.19
CA VAL A 291 -1.33 -10.61 -28.11
C VAL A 291 -1.00 -10.08 -29.50
N GLU A 292 -1.80 -9.17 -30.03
CA GLU A 292 -1.55 -8.53 -31.31
C GLU A 292 -0.24 -7.74 -31.32
N LEU A 293 -0.01 -6.91 -30.30
CA LEU A 293 1.23 -6.13 -30.18
C LEU A 293 2.48 -7.01 -30.09
N LEU A 294 2.44 -8.08 -29.29
CA LEU A 294 3.59 -8.99 -29.16
C LEU A 294 3.87 -9.74 -30.47
N LYS A 295 2.83 -10.12 -31.23
CA LYS A 295 2.99 -10.73 -32.56
C LYS A 295 3.55 -9.75 -33.58
N LEU A 296 3.04 -8.52 -33.60
CA LEU A 296 3.54 -7.46 -34.49
C LEU A 296 5.02 -7.18 -34.22
N GLY A 297 5.42 -7.19 -32.94
CA GLY A 297 6.81 -7.04 -32.51
C GLY A 297 7.69 -8.27 -32.79
N GLY A 298 7.12 -9.36 -33.32
CA GLY A 298 7.85 -10.57 -33.68
C GLY A 298 8.30 -11.44 -32.51
N LEU A 299 7.76 -11.24 -31.30
CA LEU A 299 8.12 -12.04 -30.13
C LEU A 299 7.53 -13.45 -30.23
N ASP A 300 8.37 -14.47 -30.01
CA ASP A 300 7.88 -15.84 -29.88
C ASP A 300 7.40 -16.11 -28.45
N PHE A 301 6.10 -16.14 -28.22
CA PHE A 301 5.54 -16.31 -26.88
C PHE A 301 4.50 -17.43 -26.78
N ALA A 302 4.34 -17.94 -25.56
CA ALA A 302 3.25 -18.81 -25.16
C ALA A 302 2.43 -18.20 -24.01
N VAL A 303 1.28 -18.80 -23.75
CA VAL A 303 0.48 -18.59 -22.53
C VAL A 303 0.25 -19.92 -21.81
N LEU A 304 -0.09 -19.86 -20.52
CA LEU A 304 -0.45 -21.06 -19.76
C LEU A 304 -1.91 -21.48 -19.95
N GLY A 305 -2.76 -20.61 -20.49
CA GLY A 305 -4.18 -20.90 -20.73
C GLY A 305 -4.91 -21.27 -19.43
N PRO A 306 -5.69 -22.37 -19.39
CA PRO A 306 -6.41 -22.83 -18.20
C PRO A 306 -5.51 -23.16 -17.01
N GLU A 307 -4.23 -23.47 -17.22
CA GLU A 307 -3.27 -23.76 -16.14
C GLU A 307 -2.75 -22.49 -15.44
N GLU A 308 -3.02 -21.30 -15.99
CA GLU A 308 -2.56 -20.06 -15.38
C GLU A 308 -3.28 -19.80 -14.04
N GLY A 309 -2.51 -19.73 -12.96
CA GLY A 309 -3.00 -19.43 -11.62
C GLY A 309 -3.11 -17.92 -11.33
N CYS A 310 -3.22 -17.58 -10.05
CA CYS A 310 -3.08 -16.22 -9.56
C CYS A 310 -1.60 -15.94 -9.27
N CYS A 311 -1.12 -14.72 -9.54
CA CYS A 311 0.24 -14.31 -9.17
C CYS A 311 0.42 -14.21 -7.64
N GLY A 312 -0.67 -14.18 -6.86
CA GLY A 312 -0.62 -14.09 -5.40
C GLY A 312 -0.61 -12.65 -4.86
N ASP A 313 -0.46 -11.64 -5.72
CA ASP A 313 -0.45 -10.23 -5.34
C ASP A 313 -1.55 -9.81 -4.34
N PRO A 314 -2.85 -10.04 -4.62
CA PRO A 314 -3.90 -9.61 -3.71
C PRO A 314 -3.87 -10.38 -2.37
N LEU A 315 -3.28 -11.58 -2.32
CA LEU A 315 -3.09 -12.32 -1.08
C LEU A 315 -2.03 -11.65 -0.21
N ILE A 316 -0.93 -11.19 -0.80
CA ILE A 316 0.13 -10.45 -0.09
C ILE A 316 -0.43 -9.15 0.47
N LEU A 317 -1.10 -8.35 -0.37
CA LEU A 317 -1.67 -7.06 0.01
C LEU A 317 -2.75 -7.20 1.09
N SER A 318 -3.42 -8.35 1.16
CA SER A 318 -4.46 -8.64 2.18
C SER A 318 -3.94 -9.37 3.42
N GLY A 319 -2.63 -9.64 3.52
CA GLY A 319 -2.04 -10.33 4.67
C GLY A 319 -2.17 -11.86 4.64
N MET A 320 -2.73 -12.45 3.58
CA MET A 320 -2.88 -13.91 3.39
C MET A 320 -1.58 -14.55 2.86
N TRP A 321 -0.48 -14.34 3.59
CA TRP A 321 0.87 -14.64 3.08
C TRP A 321 1.15 -16.14 2.91
N ARG A 322 0.49 -17.00 3.68
CA ARG A 322 0.61 -18.45 3.51
C ARG A 322 0.04 -18.86 2.14
N GLU A 323 -1.18 -18.44 1.86
CA GLU A 323 -1.86 -18.69 0.59
C GLU A 323 -1.10 -18.03 -0.57
N ALA A 324 -0.50 -16.85 -0.34
CA ALA A 324 0.36 -16.21 -1.33
C ALA A 324 1.59 -17.06 -1.68
N GLY A 325 2.23 -17.69 -0.69
CA GLY A 325 3.36 -18.60 -0.89
C GLY A 325 2.98 -19.86 -1.69
N GLU A 326 1.79 -20.40 -1.44
CA GLU A 326 1.24 -21.53 -2.20
C GLU A 326 0.97 -21.13 -3.67
N ALA A 327 0.37 -19.96 -3.89
CA ALA A 327 0.14 -19.43 -5.23
C ALA A 327 1.46 -19.19 -5.98
N ALA A 328 2.46 -18.62 -5.30
CA ALA A 328 3.78 -18.36 -5.87
C ALA A 328 4.52 -19.66 -6.24
N SER A 329 4.42 -20.69 -5.41
CA SER A 329 5.03 -22.00 -5.70
C SER A 329 4.43 -22.62 -6.97
N LYS A 330 3.10 -22.61 -7.11
CA LYS A 330 2.41 -23.10 -8.31
C LYS A 330 2.79 -22.29 -9.56
N ALA A 331 2.85 -20.96 -9.43
CA ALA A 331 3.27 -20.09 -10.53
C ALA A 331 4.71 -20.39 -10.97
N LEU A 332 5.64 -20.54 -10.01
CA LEU A 332 7.03 -20.87 -10.28
C LEU A 332 7.19 -22.22 -10.98
N GLU A 333 6.46 -23.24 -10.54
CA GLU A 333 6.46 -24.56 -11.18
C GLU A 333 6.00 -24.47 -12.65
N ALA A 334 4.94 -23.72 -12.92
CA ALA A 334 4.43 -23.52 -14.28
C ALA A 334 5.44 -22.79 -15.17
N VAL A 335 6.09 -21.75 -14.66
CA VAL A 335 7.14 -21.00 -15.37
C VAL A 335 8.35 -21.91 -15.66
N LYS A 336 8.84 -22.65 -14.65
CA LYS A 336 9.98 -23.57 -14.80
C LYS A 336 9.72 -24.68 -15.82
N ARG A 337 8.51 -25.23 -15.84
CA ARG A 337 8.11 -26.30 -16.76
C ARG A 337 8.16 -25.88 -18.23
N GLY A 338 7.86 -24.61 -18.52
CA GLY A 338 7.88 -24.09 -19.88
C GLY A 338 9.27 -23.71 -20.39
N GLY A 339 10.24 -23.50 -19.49
CA GLY A 339 11.62 -23.16 -19.86
C GLY A 339 11.76 -21.78 -20.53
N TYR A 340 10.88 -20.84 -20.20
CA TYR A 340 10.87 -19.50 -20.78
C TYR A 340 12.07 -18.68 -20.32
N GLU A 341 12.64 -17.87 -21.22
CA GLU A 341 13.73 -16.94 -20.91
C GLU A 341 13.19 -15.61 -20.36
N LEU A 342 11.98 -15.27 -20.77
CA LEU A 342 11.29 -14.03 -20.43
C LEU A 342 9.85 -14.30 -19.95
N LEU A 343 9.40 -13.57 -18.93
CA LEU A 343 8.00 -13.47 -18.51
C LEU A 343 7.52 -12.03 -18.72
N VAL A 344 6.51 -11.87 -19.58
CA VAL A 344 5.84 -10.59 -19.85
C VAL A 344 4.47 -10.57 -19.22
N THR A 345 4.07 -9.47 -18.58
CA THR A 345 2.70 -9.31 -18.06
C THR A 345 2.15 -7.89 -18.25
N PRO A 346 0.87 -7.72 -18.63
CA PRO A 346 0.24 -6.41 -18.72
C PRO A 346 -0.28 -5.89 -17.37
N CYS A 347 -0.13 -6.66 -16.30
CA CYS A 347 -0.67 -6.33 -14.98
C CYS A 347 0.45 -5.86 -14.04
N ALA A 348 0.34 -4.62 -13.55
CA ALA A 348 1.30 -4.04 -12.62
C ALA A 348 1.49 -4.86 -11.32
N GLY A 349 0.41 -5.40 -10.74
CA GLY A 349 0.51 -6.27 -9.56
C GLY A 349 1.10 -7.65 -9.86
N CYS A 350 0.86 -8.23 -11.05
CA CYS A 350 1.55 -9.44 -11.47
C CYS A 350 3.06 -9.17 -11.62
N TYR A 351 3.42 -8.07 -12.28
CA TYR A 351 4.81 -7.63 -12.42
C TYR A 351 5.47 -7.44 -11.05
N HIS A 352 4.86 -6.66 -10.16
CA HIS A 352 5.40 -6.42 -8.83
C HIS A 352 5.53 -7.71 -8.01
N SER A 353 4.55 -8.61 -8.12
CA SER A 353 4.62 -9.92 -7.47
C SER A 353 5.82 -10.73 -7.92
N PHE A 354 6.00 -10.91 -9.23
CA PHE A 354 7.10 -11.71 -9.77
C PHE A 354 8.46 -11.03 -9.58
N ALA A 355 8.57 -9.74 -9.87
CA ALA A 355 9.84 -9.02 -9.86
C ALA A 355 10.32 -8.65 -8.45
N ILE A 356 9.39 -8.39 -7.50
CA ILE A 356 9.72 -7.85 -6.18
C ILE A 356 9.25 -8.77 -5.05
N HIS A 357 7.95 -9.12 -4.98
CA HIS A 357 7.46 -9.87 -3.83
C HIS A 357 8.01 -11.28 -3.73
N TYR A 358 8.13 -11.99 -4.85
CA TYR A 358 8.67 -13.35 -4.86
C TYR A 358 10.10 -13.38 -4.31
N PRO A 359 11.06 -12.59 -4.83
CA PRO A 359 12.41 -12.60 -4.28
C PRO A 359 12.49 -12.00 -2.88
N GLU A 360 11.84 -10.85 -2.61
CA GLU A 360 12.04 -10.13 -1.34
C GLU A 360 11.23 -10.67 -0.17
N LEU A 361 9.98 -11.09 -0.40
CA LEU A 361 9.06 -11.50 0.68
C LEU A 361 8.97 -13.02 0.83
N LEU A 362 9.05 -13.74 -0.28
CA LEU A 362 8.90 -15.20 -0.30
C LEU A 362 10.23 -15.95 -0.43
N GLY A 363 11.33 -15.26 -0.77
CA GLY A 363 12.64 -15.88 -0.98
C GLY A 363 12.68 -16.79 -2.21
N VAL A 364 11.85 -16.49 -3.21
CA VAL A 364 11.71 -17.25 -4.45
C VAL A 364 12.34 -16.48 -5.60
N GLU A 365 13.31 -17.09 -6.28
CA GLU A 365 13.91 -16.54 -7.50
C GLU A 365 13.24 -17.13 -8.74
N LEU A 366 12.94 -16.26 -9.70
CA LEU A 366 12.43 -16.66 -11.01
C LEU A 366 13.58 -17.12 -11.91
N PRO A 367 13.35 -18.14 -12.76
CA PRO A 367 14.36 -18.64 -13.69
C PRO A 367 14.52 -17.76 -14.94
N CYS A 368 13.75 -16.68 -15.04
CA CYS A 368 13.59 -15.87 -16.24
C CYS A 368 13.56 -14.38 -15.90
N GLU A 369 13.85 -13.53 -16.88
CA GLU A 369 13.65 -12.09 -16.75
C GLU A 369 12.14 -11.78 -16.65
N VAL A 370 11.76 -10.75 -15.89
CA VAL A 370 10.37 -10.30 -15.77
C VAL A 370 10.23 -8.89 -16.30
N LEU A 371 9.35 -8.71 -17.28
CA LEU A 371 9.01 -7.41 -17.83
C LEU A 371 7.52 -7.12 -17.69
N HIS A 372 7.21 -5.88 -17.34
CA HIS A 372 5.89 -5.35 -17.61
C HIS A 372 5.72 -5.17 -19.13
N LEU A 373 4.50 -5.30 -19.65
CA LEU A 373 4.22 -5.16 -21.08
C LEU A 373 4.79 -3.85 -21.66
N SER A 374 4.71 -2.73 -20.94
CA SER A 374 5.28 -1.46 -21.42
C SER A 374 6.79 -1.55 -21.69
N GLN A 375 7.55 -2.24 -20.84
CA GLN A 375 8.99 -2.43 -21.00
C GLN A 375 9.29 -3.40 -22.15
N ALA A 376 8.47 -4.44 -22.33
CA ALA A 376 8.59 -5.35 -23.47
C ALA A 376 8.33 -4.61 -24.79
N LEU A 377 7.29 -3.77 -24.86
CA LEU A 377 6.96 -2.96 -26.03
C LEU A 377 8.05 -1.94 -26.34
N GLU A 378 8.59 -1.28 -25.31
CA GLU A 378 9.73 -0.36 -25.47
C GLU A 378 10.92 -1.06 -26.14
N ARG A 379 11.35 -2.23 -25.63
CA ARG A 379 12.43 -3.02 -26.25
C ARG A 379 12.14 -3.37 -27.71
N MET A 380 10.89 -3.72 -28.04
CA MET A 380 10.51 -4.03 -29.42
C MET A 380 10.53 -2.80 -30.33
N ILE A 381 10.18 -1.62 -29.80
CA ILE A 381 10.27 -0.35 -30.53
C ILE A 381 11.74 -0.01 -30.81
N GLU A 382 12.60 -0.11 -29.79
CA GLU A 382 14.04 0.15 -29.91
C GLU A 382 14.72 -0.81 -30.87
N ALA A 383 14.31 -2.08 -30.89
CA ALA A 383 14.79 -3.10 -31.83
C ALA A 383 14.22 -2.94 -33.26
N GLY A 384 13.31 -1.99 -33.48
CA GLY A 384 12.65 -1.77 -34.77
C GLY A 384 11.58 -2.81 -35.13
N GLY A 385 11.20 -3.67 -34.20
CA GLY A 385 10.12 -4.66 -34.36
C GLY A 385 8.72 -4.05 -34.33
N LEU A 386 8.56 -2.89 -33.68
CA LEU A 386 7.31 -2.12 -33.68
C LEU A 386 7.53 -0.72 -34.24
N GLN A 387 6.69 -0.32 -35.19
CA GLN A 387 6.67 1.03 -35.73
C GLN A 387 5.47 1.80 -35.17
N LEU A 388 5.76 2.93 -34.50
CA LEU A 388 4.73 3.79 -33.92
C LEU A 388 4.10 4.68 -34.98
N GLY A 389 2.76 4.70 -35.01
CA GLY A 389 1.99 5.67 -35.76
C GLY A 389 1.79 6.98 -35.00
N ARG A 390 1.31 8.02 -35.70
CA ARG A 390 0.89 9.27 -35.07
C ARG A 390 -0.52 9.11 -34.50
N LEU A 391 -0.70 9.42 -33.22
CA LEU A 391 -2.01 9.48 -32.57
C LEU A 391 -2.37 10.94 -32.28
N GLU A 392 -3.35 11.50 -32.99
CA GLU A 392 -3.86 12.85 -32.73
C GLU A 392 -5.00 12.80 -31.71
N ALA A 393 -4.65 12.57 -30.45
CA ALA A 393 -5.60 12.55 -29.35
C ALA A 393 -4.99 13.18 -28.09
N ARG A 394 -5.84 13.78 -27.25
CA ARG A 394 -5.46 14.15 -25.89
C ARG A 394 -5.70 12.93 -25.00
N VAL A 395 -4.62 12.40 -24.42
CA VAL A 395 -4.65 11.24 -23.53
C VAL A 395 -4.28 11.66 -22.11
N ALA A 396 -4.93 11.03 -21.12
CA ALA A 396 -4.51 11.10 -19.73
C ALA A 396 -3.81 9.78 -19.39
N TYR A 397 -2.54 9.84 -19.04
CA TYR A 397 -1.78 8.67 -18.61
C TYR A 397 -1.94 8.46 -17.11
N HIS A 398 -2.18 7.21 -16.70
CA HIS A 398 -2.22 6.81 -15.30
C HIS A 398 -1.04 5.88 -15.02
N ASP A 399 -0.18 6.29 -14.09
CA ASP A 399 0.92 5.50 -13.56
C ASP A 399 0.40 4.53 -12.48
N PRO A 400 0.38 3.20 -12.73
CA PRO A 400 -0.04 2.25 -11.72
C PRO A 400 0.94 2.30 -10.54
N CYS A 401 0.41 2.35 -9.30
CA CYS A 401 1.27 2.47 -8.11
C CYS A 401 2.31 1.35 -8.00
N GLU A 402 1.93 0.12 -8.33
CA GLU A 402 2.80 -1.05 -8.21
C GLU A 402 3.89 -1.10 -9.29
N LEU A 403 3.67 -0.44 -10.43
CA LEU A 403 4.66 -0.32 -11.50
C LEU A 403 5.60 0.87 -11.25
N GLY A 404 5.03 2.08 -11.10
CA GLY A 404 5.79 3.30 -10.85
C GLY A 404 6.31 3.38 -9.42
N ARG A 405 5.44 3.69 -8.46
CA ARG A 405 5.85 4.01 -7.08
C ARG A 405 6.53 2.87 -6.33
N LEU A 406 6.14 1.62 -6.57
CA LEU A 406 6.66 0.47 -5.81
C LEU A 406 7.75 -0.33 -6.54
N SER A 407 7.81 -0.26 -7.87
CA SER A 407 8.84 -0.98 -8.66
C SER A 407 9.83 -0.06 -9.38
N GLY A 408 9.61 1.26 -9.35
CA GLY A 408 10.54 2.23 -9.93
C GLY A 408 10.52 2.29 -11.46
N VAL A 409 9.53 1.68 -12.11
CA VAL A 409 9.39 1.72 -13.57
C VAL A 409 8.68 3.02 -13.94
N TYR A 410 9.47 3.99 -14.38
CA TYR A 410 9.05 5.27 -14.93
C TYR A 410 9.76 5.48 -16.27
N GLU A 411 9.15 6.36 -17.08
CA GLU A 411 9.64 6.88 -18.38
C GLU A 411 10.69 6.03 -19.08
#